data_AF-A0A7S2VJX6-F1
#
_entry.id   AF-A0A7S2VJX6-F1
#
_cell.length_a   1.000
_cell.length_b   1.000
_cell.length_c   1.000
_cell.angle_alpha   90.00
_cell.angle_beta   90.00
_cell.angle_gamma   90.00
#
_symmetry.space_group_name_H-M   'P 1'
#
loop_
_entity.id
_entity.type
_entity.pdbx_description
1 polymer ?
#
loop_
_entity_poly.entity_id
_entity_poly.type
_entity_poly.pdbx_seq_one_letter_code
_entity_poly.pdbx_strand_id
1 'polypeptide(L)'
;KLSFTVWACPQVATAVVEPYNTVLCVHSLLEHTDVTIMYDNEALYDICRRNLDIERPTYTNLNRLLAQIISSLTASLRFDGALNVDITEFQTNLVPYPRIHFMLS
;
A
#
# COMPACT_ATOMS: atom_id res chain seq x y z
N LYS A 1 7.24 -4.86 -11.98
CA LYS A 1 7.35 -3.63 -11.16
C LYS A 1 6.31 -3.65 -10.06
N LEU A 2 6.78 -3.63 -8.81
CA LEU A 2 5.95 -3.48 -7.61
C LEU A 2 5.73 -2.00 -7.34
N SER A 3 4.49 -1.60 -7.07
CA SER A 3 4.13 -0.22 -6.72
C SER A 3 3.50 -0.16 -5.33
N PHE A 4 3.88 0.84 -4.55
CA PHE A 4 3.29 1.15 -3.26
C PHE A 4 2.59 2.50 -3.38
N THR A 5 1.28 2.54 -3.22
CA THR A 5 0.48 3.75 -3.40
C THR A 5 -0.34 4.06 -2.17
N VAL A 6 -0.48 5.34 -1.86
CA VAL A 6 -1.38 5.82 -0.82
C VAL A 6 -2.67 6.25 -1.48
N TRP A 7 -3.79 5.70 -1.04
CA TRP A 7 -5.09 5.98 -1.61
C TRP A 7 -5.69 7.25 -1.03
N ALA A 8 -6.46 7.98 -1.86
CA ALA A 8 -7.17 9.16 -1.43
C ALA A 8 -8.30 8.78 -0.47
N CYS A 9 -8.38 9.49 0.67
CA CYS A 9 -9.47 9.35 1.63
C CYS A 9 -10.19 10.70 1.77
N PRO A 10 -11.53 10.77 1.62
CA PRO A 10 -12.27 12.02 1.69
C PRO A 10 -12.25 12.68 3.08
N GLN A 11 -12.05 11.92 4.16
CA GLN A 11 -12.03 12.45 5.53
C GLN A 11 -10.69 13.08 5.91
N VAL A 12 -9.60 12.64 5.28
CA VAL A 12 -8.23 13.11 5.54
C VAL A 12 -7.64 13.79 4.28
N ALA A 13 -8.47 14.09 3.29
CA ALA A 13 -8.04 14.70 2.04
C ALA A 13 -7.44 16.08 2.30
N THR A 14 -6.26 16.31 1.75
CA THR A 14 -5.56 17.60 1.79
C THR A 14 -5.85 18.45 0.56
N ALA A 15 -6.25 17.81 -0.55
CA ALA A 15 -6.60 18.50 -1.78
C ALA A 15 -7.92 17.99 -2.36
N VAL A 16 -8.75 18.93 -2.84
CA VAL A 16 -10.05 18.63 -3.49
C VAL A 16 -9.92 17.85 -4.81
N VAL A 17 -8.72 17.83 -5.40
CA VAL A 17 -8.41 17.15 -6.66
C VAL A 17 -7.85 15.74 -6.48
N GLU A 18 -7.73 15.25 -5.24
CA GLU A 18 -7.25 13.89 -4.95
C GLU A 18 -8.01 12.78 -5.70
N PRO A 19 -9.36 12.83 -5.85
CA PRO A 19 -10.08 11.82 -6.64
C PRO A 19 -9.66 11.79 -8.11
N TYR A 20 -9.45 12.96 -8.72
CA TYR A 20 -9.01 13.05 -10.12
C TYR A 20 -7.62 12.47 -10.31
N ASN A 21 -6.68 12.82 -9.41
CA ASN A 21 -5.32 12.32 -9.45
C ASN A 21 -5.27 10.80 -9.24
N THR A 22 -6.11 10.27 -8.36
CA THR A 22 -6.20 8.83 -8.09
C THR A 22 -6.65 8.08 -9.34
N VAL A 23 -7.73 8.51 -10.00
CA VAL A 23 -8.23 7.85 -11.22
C VAL A 23 -7.21 7.89 -12.36
N LEU A 24 -6.56 9.04 -12.58
CA LEU A 24 -5.52 9.18 -13.61
C LEU A 24 -4.29 8.31 -13.31
N CYS A 25 -3.89 8.23 -12.03
CA CYS A 25 -2.78 7.38 -11.59
C CYS A 25 -3.10 5.90 -11.79
N VAL A 26 -4.30 5.46 -11.40
CA VAL A 26 -4.77 4.07 -11.54
C VAL A 26 -4.76 3.63 -13.00
N HIS A 27 -5.18 4.49 -13.92
CA HIS A 27 -5.12 4.17 -15.36
C HIS A 27 -3.69 3.84 -15.82
N SER A 28 -2.71 4.65 -15.38
CA SER A 28 -1.30 4.44 -15.73
C SER A 28 -0.71 3.19 -15.04
N LEU A 29 -1.06 2.95 -13.78
CA LEU A 29 -0.63 1.79 -13.00
C LEU A 29 -1.14 0.49 -13.61
N LEU A 30 -2.38 0.48 -14.09
CA LEU A 30 -3.00 -0.73 -14.65
C LEU A 30 -2.22 -1.31 -15.85
N GLU A 31 -1.53 -0.46 -16.62
CA GLU A 31 -0.76 -0.87 -17.79
C GLU A 31 0.73 -1.15 -17.49
N HIS A 32 1.29 -0.56 -16.43
CA HIS A 32 2.74 -0.50 -16.21
C HIS A 32 3.24 -1.17 -14.92
N THR A 33 2.33 -1.65 -14.07
CA THR A 33 2.68 -2.33 -12.81
C THR A 33 2.09 -3.73 -12.75
N ASP A 34 2.87 -4.65 -12.19
CA ASP A 34 2.49 -6.07 -12.09
C ASP A 34 1.72 -6.35 -10.80
N VAL A 35 2.05 -5.60 -9.75
CA VAL A 35 1.42 -5.64 -8.43
C VAL A 35 1.42 -4.22 -7.87
N THR A 36 0.25 -3.75 -7.45
CA THR A 36 0.10 -2.48 -6.75
C THR A 36 -0.46 -2.74 -5.36
N ILE A 37 0.27 -2.34 -4.33
CA ILE A 37 -0.18 -2.39 -2.94
C ILE A 37 -0.69 -1.00 -2.57
N MET A 38 -1.95 -0.95 -2.17
CA MET A 38 -2.65 0.27 -1.82
C MET A 38 -2.80 0.38 -0.31
N TYR A 39 -2.41 1.54 0.22
CA TYR A 39 -2.55 1.88 1.64
C TYR A 39 -3.60 2.97 1.80
N ASP A 40 -4.61 2.72 2.64
CA ASP A 40 -5.60 3.74 3.00
C ASP A 40 -5.12 4.57 4.19
N ASN A 41 -4.97 5.89 3.99
CA ASN A 41 -4.63 6.80 5.07
C ASN A 41 -5.64 6.70 6.22
N GLU A 42 -6.94 6.60 5.95
CA GLU A 42 -7.97 6.52 7.00
C GLU A 42 -7.74 5.32 7.90
N ALA A 43 -7.55 4.14 7.29
CA ALA A 43 -7.28 2.91 8.01
C ALA A 43 -6.00 3.01 8.84
N LEU A 44 -4.94 3.61 8.30
CA LEU A 44 -3.70 3.81 9.05
C LEU A 44 -3.87 4.78 10.23
N TYR A 45 -4.65 5.86 10.07
CA TYR A 45 -5.01 6.76 11.16
C TYR A 45 -5.82 6.02 12.25
N ASP A 46 -6.76 5.17 11.84
CA ASP A 46 -7.60 4.40 12.76
C ASP A 46 -6.78 3.35 13.53
N ILE A 47 -5.83 2.67 12.86
CA ILE A 47 -4.88 1.76 13.52
C ILE A 47 -4.00 2.52 14.52
N CYS A 48 -3.48 3.69 14.15
CA CYS A 48 -2.67 4.50 15.07
C CYS A 48 -3.46 4.96 16.29
N ARG A 49 -4.75 5.30 16.12
CA ARG A 49 -5.61 5.72 17.24
C ARG A 49 -6.03 4.55 18.13
N ARG A 50 -6.48 3.45 17.54
CA ARG A 50 -7.08 2.32 18.29
C ARG A 50 -6.05 1.35 18.84
N ASN A 51 -4.97 1.08 18.10
CA ASN A 51 -4.01 0.04 18.46
C ASN A 51 -2.73 0.60 19.10
N LEU A 52 -2.33 1.82 18.73
CA LEU A 52 -1.13 2.47 19.27
C LEU A 52 -1.45 3.54 20.32
N ASP A 53 -2.75 3.75 20.60
CA ASP A 53 -3.25 4.70 21.60
C ASP A 53 -2.75 6.15 21.37
N ILE A 54 -2.53 6.51 20.11
CA ILE A 54 -2.05 7.84 19.70
C ILE A 54 -3.25 8.72 19.41
N GLU A 55 -3.61 9.60 20.35
CA GLU A 55 -4.78 10.48 20.26
C GLU A 55 -4.76 11.36 18.99
N ARG A 56 -3.59 11.88 18.63
CA ARG A 56 -3.36 12.69 17.42
C ARG A 56 -2.21 12.13 16.59
N PRO A 57 -2.48 11.16 15.71
CA PRO A 57 -1.44 10.60 14.84
C PRO A 57 -0.88 11.69 13.92
N THR A 58 0.44 11.73 13.78
CA THR A 58 1.14 12.60 12.82
C THR A 58 1.64 11.78 11.64
N TYR A 59 1.96 12.43 10.51
CA TYR A 59 2.57 11.76 9.35
C TYR A 59 3.82 10.96 9.72
N THR A 60 4.56 11.34 10.76
CA THR A 60 5.70 10.56 11.27
C THR A 60 5.26 9.21 11.83
N ASN A 61 4.13 9.13 12.53
CA ASN A 61 3.59 7.88 13.04
C ASN A 61 3.12 6.97 11.90
N LEU A 62 2.38 7.54 10.95
CA LEU A 62 1.89 6.86 9.75
C LEU A 62 3.05 6.29 8.92
N ASN A 63 4.06 7.12 8.64
CA ASN A 63 5.21 6.72 7.85
C ASN A 63 6.04 5.65 8.55
N ARG A 64 6.12 5.65 9.88
CA ARG A 64 6.80 4.58 10.63
C ARG A 64 6.05 3.24 10.50
N LEU A 65 4.73 3.27 10.62
CA LEU A 65 3.91 2.07 10.46
C LEU A 65 4.00 1.52 9.04
N LEU A 66 3.87 2.39 8.04
CA LEU A 66 4.05 2.05 6.62
C LEU A 66 5.45 1.50 6.33
N ALA A 67 6.50 2.14 6.85
CA ALA A 67 7.87 1.66 6.68
C ALA A 67 8.06 0.25 7.26
N GLN A 68 7.40 -0.06 8.37
CA GLN A 68 7.45 -1.41 8.96
C GLN A 68 6.73 -2.44 8.08
N ILE A 69 5.56 -2.11 7.54
CA ILE A 69 4.83 -2.98 6.61
C ILE A 69 5.65 -3.21 5.35
N ILE A 70 6.15 -2.15 4.69
CA ILE A 70 6.98 -2.25 3.48
C ILE A 70 8.27 -3.03 3.77
N SER A 71 8.90 -2.82 4.94
CA SER A 71 10.08 -3.57 5.36
C SER A 71 9.78 -5.07 5.48
N SER A 72 8.64 -5.44 6.08
CA SER A 72 8.22 -6.85 6.18
C SER A 72 7.92 -7.48 4.82
N LEU A 73 7.26 -6.74 3.93
CA LEU A 73 6.92 -7.22 2.60
C LEU A 73 8.14 -7.36 1.68
N THR A 74 9.15 -6.50 1.86
CA THR A 74 10.44 -6.59 1.16
C THR A 74 11.46 -7.43 1.91
N ALA A 75 11.13 -8.02 3.06
CA ALA A 75 12.08 -8.81 3.85
C ALA A 75 12.48 -10.08 3.09
N SER A 76 11.55 -10.73 2.38
CA SER A 76 11.82 -11.89 1.53
C SER A 76 12.78 -11.60 0.38
N LEU A 77 12.86 -10.33 -0.05
CA LEU A 77 13.79 -9.90 -1.11
C LEU A 77 15.18 -9.53 -0.58
N ARG A 78 15.29 -9.24 0.72
CA ARG A 78 16.52 -8.72 1.35
C ARG A 78 17.27 -9.75 2.18
N PHE A 79 16.56 -10.73 2.71
CA PHE A 79 17.12 -11.78 3.55
C PHE A 79 16.74 -13.13 2.98
N ASP A 80 17.72 -14.03 2.93
CA ASP A 80 17.51 -15.40 2.48
C ASP A 80 16.67 -16.13 3.54
N GLY A 81 15.48 -16.60 3.15
CA GLY A 81 14.50 -17.21 4.04
C GLY A 81 13.89 -18.46 3.43
N ALA A 82 13.40 -19.38 4.27
CA ALA A 82 12.76 -20.62 3.80
C ALA A 82 11.47 -20.37 2.97
N LEU A 83 10.87 -19.18 3.11
CA LEU A 83 9.82 -18.65 2.24
C LEU A 83 10.42 -17.51 1.40
N ASN A 84 11.23 -17.85 0.40
CA ASN A 84 11.64 -16.89 -0.64
C ASN A 84 10.43 -16.65 -1.55
N VAL A 85 9.46 -15.87 -1.04
CA VAL A 85 8.30 -15.44 -1.82
C VAL A 85 8.82 -14.43 -2.82
N ASP A 86 9.20 -14.93 -3.99
CA ASP A 86 9.57 -14.09 -5.12
C ASP A 86 8.41 -13.15 -5.47
N ILE A 87 8.71 -11.95 -5.96
CA ILE A 87 7.69 -10.98 -6.43
C ILE A 87 6.75 -11.64 -7.46
N THR A 88 7.25 -12.58 -8.26
CA THR A 88 6.47 -13.40 -9.18
C THR A 88 5.49 -14.32 -8.45
N GLU A 89 5.86 -14.85 -7.29
CA GLU A 89 5.00 -15.73 -6.48
C GLU A 89 3.82 -14.95 -5.88
N PHE A 90 4.04 -13.71 -5.45
CA PHE A 90 2.95 -12.78 -5.05
C PHE A 90 1.97 -12.54 -6.21
N GLN A 91 2.47 -12.38 -7.44
CA GLN A 91 1.64 -12.22 -8.63
C GLN A 91 0.84 -13.50 -8.91
N THR A 92 1.48 -14.68 -8.95
CA THR A 92 0.78 -15.95 -9.20
C THR A 92 -0.20 -16.37 -8.10
N ASN A 93 0.07 -16.04 -6.83
CA ASN A 93 -0.78 -16.46 -5.71
C ASN A 93 -1.94 -15.50 -5.44
N LEU A 94 -1.80 -14.20 -5.72
CA LEU A 94 -2.78 -13.18 -5.33
C LEU A 94 -3.42 -12.43 -6.51
N VAL A 95 -2.91 -12.62 -7.74
CA VAL A 95 -3.46 -11.99 -8.95
C VAL A 95 -4.01 -13.07 -9.89
N PRO A 96 -5.29 -13.49 -9.72
CA PRO A 96 -5.91 -14.48 -10.60
C PRO A 96 -6.17 -13.95 -12.02
N TYR A 97 -6.21 -12.62 -12.19
CA TYR A 97 -6.42 -11.96 -13.49
C TYR A 97 -5.45 -10.77 -13.66
N PRO A 98 -4.80 -10.59 -14.83
CA PRO A 98 -3.78 -9.55 -15.05
C PRO A 98 -4.23 -8.10 -14.74
N ARG A 99 -5.54 -7.82 -14.82
CA ARG A 99 -6.12 -6.49 -14.56
C ARG A 99 -6.58 -6.27 -13.12
N ILE A 100 -6.54 -7.30 -12.26
CA ILE A 100 -6.98 -7.26 -10.86
C ILE A 100 -5.75 -7.49 -9.96
N HIS A 101 -4.77 -6.58 -10.08
CA HIS A 101 -3.51 -6.64 -9.35
C HIS A 101 -3.39 -5.59 -8.23
N PHE A 102 -4.54 -5.08 -7.75
CA PHE A 102 -4.63 -4.15 -6.63
C PHE A 102 -4.82 -4.91 -5.33
N MET A 103 -3.78 -4.96 -4.51
CA MET A 103 -3.84 -5.56 -3.18
C MET A 103 -4.10 -4.49 -2.13
N LEU A 104 -5.08 -4.74 -1.26
CA LEU A 104 -5.35 -3.91 -0.08
C LEU A 104 -4.49 -4.42 1.08
N SER A 105 -3.78 -3.51 1.75
CA SER A 105 -2.99 -3.79 2.96
C SER A 105 -3.30 -2.82 4.08
#